data_AF-T0YZ37-F1
#
_entry.id   AF-T0YZ37-F1
#
_cell.length_a   1.000
_cell.length_b   1.000
_cell.length_c   1.000
_cell.angle_alpha   90.00
_cell.angle_beta   90.00
_cell.angle_gamma   90.00
#
_symmetry.space_group_name_H-M   'P 1'
#
loop_
_entity.id
_entity.type
_entity.pdbx_description
1 polymer ?
#
loop_
_entity_poly.entity_id
_entity_poly.type
_entity_poly.pdbx_seq_one_letter_code
_entity_poly.pdbx_strand_id
1 'polypeptide(L)'
;RDPARIGRPRRVSAASVRAAQRADPRLFLCYDPRTRRLLVAPHTPCPILFGLRGRVAAAVLRARPRVRAEPVERWMLFRTNQGTGDHFVRRDPAAWLPGRSGWFDGTVIGAPLRGPGGHVSFVLHSARDAAAVPCIAFEPTKTLPAVARQLVEGDRLRVWGSRTDGPT
;
A
#
# COMPACT_ATOMS: atom_id res chain seq x y z
N ARG A 1 -20.07 11.74 -8.23
CA ARG A 1 -20.96 10.69 -8.77
C ARG A 1 -22.34 11.26 -8.71
N ASP A 2 -23.19 10.98 -9.70
CA ASP A 2 -24.61 11.31 -9.65
C ASP A 2 -25.16 11.03 -8.22
N PRO A 3 -25.75 12.04 -7.54
CA PRO A 3 -26.25 11.91 -6.18
C PRO A 3 -27.16 10.69 -5.98
N ALA A 4 -27.97 10.32 -6.99
CA ALA A 4 -28.87 9.17 -6.94
C ALA A 4 -28.15 7.81 -6.84
N ARG A 5 -26.82 7.79 -7.07
CA ARG A 5 -25.97 6.59 -7.05
C ARG A 5 -25.06 6.52 -5.83
N ILE A 6 -25.02 7.56 -4.99
CA ILE A 6 -24.25 7.54 -3.75
C ILE A 6 -24.81 6.44 -2.83
N GLY A 7 -23.93 5.71 -2.14
CA GLY A 7 -24.29 4.52 -1.38
C GLY A 7 -24.51 3.23 -2.19
N ARG A 8 -24.75 3.31 -3.51
CA ARG A 8 -24.89 2.13 -4.38
C ARG A 8 -23.54 1.60 -4.87
N PRO A 9 -23.42 0.28 -5.17
CA PRO A 9 -22.23 -0.31 -5.76
C PRO A 9 -21.77 0.45 -7.00
N ARG A 10 -20.46 0.74 -7.07
CA ARG A 10 -19.85 1.44 -8.20
C ARG A 10 -19.74 0.51 -9.40
N ARG A 11 -20.00 1.03 -10.59
CA ARG A 11 -19.71 0.33 -11.84
C ARG A 11 -18.48 0.94 -12.49
N VAL A 12 -17.34 0.27 -12.36
CA VAL A 12 -16.05 0.66 -12.98
C VAL A 12 -15.41 -0.60 -13.58
N SER A 13 -15.11 -0.60 -14.87
CA SER A 13 -14.56 -1.76 -15.57
C SER A 13 -13.09 -1.95 -15.22
N ALA A 14 -12.78 -2.97 -14.43
CA ALA A 14 -11.41 -3.36 -14.10
C ALA A 14 -10.56 -3.63 -15.36
N ALA A 15 -11.15 -4.21 -16.40
CA ALA A 15 -10.47 -4.45 -17.68
C ALA A 15 -10.01 -3.15 -18.35
N SER A 16 -10.86 -2.10 -18.33
CA SER A 16 -10.51 -0.80 -18.91
C SER A 16 -9.43 -0.08 -18.10
N VAL A 17 -9.47 -0.15 -16.77
CA VAL A 17 -8.43 0.44 -15.90
C VAL A 17 -7.11 -0.28 -16.06
N ARG A 18 -7.14 -1.62 -16.13
CA ARG A 18 -5.95 -2.44 -16.43
C ARG A 18 -5.34 -2.07 -17.78
N ALA A 19 -6.15 -1.93 -18.82
CA ALA A 19 -5.69 -1.54 -20.15
C ALA A 19 -5.08 -0.13 -20.13
N ALA A 20 -5.72 0.83 -19.46
CA ALA A 20 -5.21 2.19 -19.32
C ALA A 20 -3.85 2.23 -18.60
N GLN A 21 -3.70 1.53 -17.48
CA GLN A 21 -2.42 1.45 -16.75
C GLN A 21 -1.32 0.77 -17.57
N ARG A 22 -1.64 -0.29 -18.33
CA ARG A 22 -0.67 -0.95 -19.22
C ARG A 22 -0.21 -0.06 -20.36
N ALA A 23 -1.08 0.83 -20.85
CA ALA A 23 -0.78 1.71 -21.97
C ALA A 23 0.06 2.94 -21.59
N ASP A 24 0.17 3.31 -20.31
CA ASP A 24 0.99 4.43 -19.87
C ASP A 24 1.73 4.10 -18.56
N PRO A 25 3.06 3.84 -18.58
CA PRO A 25 3.83 3.44 -17.41
C PRO A 25 3.96 4.54 -16.34
N ARG A 26 3.49 5.76 -16.65
CA ARG A 26 3.42 6.84 -15.67
C ARG A 26 2.21 6.71 -14.75
N LEU A 27 1.23 5.87 -15.08
CA LEU A 27 0.15 5.49 -14.16
C LEU A 27 0.65 4.42 -13.18
N PHE A 28 0.22 4.52 -11.93
CA PHE A 28 0.64 3.60 -10.87
C PHE A 28 -0.50 3.31 -9.91
N LEU A 29 -0.46 2.17 -9.22
CA LEU A 29 -1.42 1.77 -8.18
C LEU A 29 -2.90 1.99 -8.59
N CYS A 30 -3.25 1.79 -9.86
CA CYS A 30 -4.62 1.84 -10.37
C CYS A 30 -5.22 0.42 -10.46
N TYR A 31 -4.42 -0.56 -10.87
CA TYR A 31 -4.79 -1.97 -10.89
C TYR A 31 -3.61 -2.82 -10.43
N ASP A 32 -3.88 -3.78 -9.55
CA ASP A 32 -2.87 -4.75 -9.12
C ASP A 32 -3.04 -6.08 -9.89
N PRO A 33 -2.10 -6.44 -10.78
CA PRO A 33 -2.16 -7.70 -11.50
C PRO A 33 -1.94 -8.93 -10.61
N ARG A 34 -1.27 -8.79 -9.47
CA ARG A 34 -0.93 -9.91 -8.57
C ARG A 34 -2.16 -10.39 -7.83
N THR A 35 -2.93 -9.44 -7.28
CA THR A 35 -4.18 -9.73 -6.57
C THR A 35 -5.42 -9.62 -7.45
N ARG A 36 -5.26 -9.23 -8.72
CA ARG A 36 -6.33 -8.92 -9.68
C ARG A 36 -7.31 -7.83 -9.18
N ARG A 37 -6.88 -6.97 -8.26
CA ARG A 37 -7.73 -5.97 -7.60
C ARG A 37 -7.74 -4.63 -8.34
N LEU A 38 -8.92 -4.03 -8.37
CA LEU A 38 -9.11 -2.63 -8.75
C LEU A 38 -8.75 -1.73 -7.54
N LEU A 39 -7.77 -0.85 -7.71
CA LEU A 39 -7.26 0.00 -6.62
C LEU A 39 -7.78 1.44 -6.66
N VAL A 40 -8.51 1.80 -7.71
CA VAL A 40 -8.99 3.18 -7.95
C VAL A 40 -10.36 3.47 -7.35
N ALA A 41 -11.17 2.45 -7.07
CA ALA A 41 -12.55 2.61 -6.63
C ALA A 41 -12.66 2.39 -5.11
N PRO A 42 -13.15 3.39 -4.35
CA PRO A 42 -13.32 3.23 -2.90
C PRO A 42 -14.48 2.28 -2.56
N HIS A 43 -14.40 1.65 -1.38
CA HIS A 43 -15.42 0.73 -0.87
C HIS A 43 -16.34 1.39 0.18
N THR A 44 -16.40 2.71 0.20
CA THR A 44 -17.22 3.50 1.14
C THR A 44 -18.43 4.14 0.42
N PRO A 45 -19.49 4.56 1.13
CA PRO A 45 -20.64 5.25 0.54
C PRO A 45 -20.34 6.71 0.13
N CYS A 46 -19.10 7.02 -0.24
CA CYS A 46 -18.67 8.37 -0.60
C CYS A 46 -19.02 8.76 -2.06
N PRO A 47 -18.93 10.05 -2.43
CA PRO A 47 -19.28 10.52 -3.78
C PRO A 47 -18.21 10.24 -4.85
N ILE A 48 -17.03 9.74 -4.47
CA ILE A 48 -15.92 9.46 -5.39
C ILE A 48 -16.25 8.22 -6.23
N LEU A 49 -16.14 8.31 -7.56
CA LEU A 49 -16.34 7.17 -8.47
C LEU A 49 -15.08 6.31 -8.59
N PHE A 50 -14.00 6.91 -9.07
CA PHE A 50 -12.66 6.32 -9.09
C PHE A 50 -11.61 7.44 -9.05
N GLY A 51 -10.38 7.11 -8.64
CA GLY A 51 -9.23 7.99 -8.72
C GLY A 51 -8.07 7.31 -9.44
N LEU A 52 -7.71 7.81 -10.63
CA LEU A 52 -6.48 7.41 -11.31
C LEU A 52 -5.30 8.14 -10.68
N ARG A 53 -4.17 7.44 -10.53
CA ARG A 53 -2.91 8.02 -10.05
C ARG A 53 -1.87 7.96 -11.16
N GLY A 54 -1.14 9.05 -11.33
CA GLY A 54 -0.06 9.12 -12.29
C GLY A 54 1.02 10.11 -11.88
N ARG A 55 2.23 9.88 -12.37
CA ARG A 55 3.40 10.75 -12.10
C ARG A 55 3.31 12.12 -12.77
N VAL A 56 2.49 12.24 -13.82
CA VAL A 56 2.26 13.50 -14.54
C VAL A 56 0.78 13.67 -14.87
N ALA A 57 0.31 14.92 -14.84
CA ALA A 57 -1.08 15.29 -15.16
C ALA A 57 -1.55 14.72 -16.50
N ALA A 58 -0.73 14.85 -17.53
CA ALA A 58 -1.07 14.45 -18.90
C ALA A 58 -1.37 12.94 -19.03
N ALA A 59 -0.72 12.09 -18.22
CA ALA A 59 -0.98 10.64 -18.22
C ALA A 59 -2.38 10.34 -17.65
N VAL A 60 -2.75 11.00 -16.55
CA VAL A 60 -4.08 10.85 -15.93
C VAL A 60 -5.17 11.36 -16.86
N LEU A 61 -4.97 12.54 -17.48
CA LEU A 61 -5.94 13.15 -18.38
C LEU A 61 -6.18 12.30 -19.65
N ARG A 62 -5.13 11.76 -20.27
CA ARG A 62 -5.26 10.84 -21.42
C ARG A 62 -5.92 9.52 -21.07
N ALA A 63 -5.72 9.03 -19.85
CA ALA A 63 -6.25 7.75 -19.41
C ALA A 63 -7.72 7.83 -18.96
N ARG A 64 -8.15 8.95 -18.38
CA ARG A 64 -9.53 9.17 -17.90
C ARG A 64 -10.61 8.74 -18.91
N PRO A 65 -10.62 9.20 -20.18
CA PRO A 65 -11.67 8.82 -21.13
C PRO A 65 -11.62 7.35 -21.56
N ARG A 66 -10.50 6.64 -21.31
CA ARG A 66 -10.34 5.21 -21.66
C ARG A 66 -10.95 4.29 -20.58
N VAL A 67 -11.24 4.82 -19.39
CA VAL A 67 -11.85 4.05 -18.30
C VAL A 67 -13.36 3.99 -18.50
N ARG A 68 -13.90 2.78 -18.66
CA ARG A 68 -15.34 2.53 -18.74
C ARG A 68 -15.92 2.45 -17.33
N ALA A 69 -16.88 3.32 -17.03
CA ALA A 69 -17.58 3.37 -15.75
C ALA A 69 -19.03 3.86 -15.94
N GLU A 70 -19.80 3.90 -14.86
CA GLU A 70 -21.03 4.71 -14.82
C GLU A 70 -20.74 6.20 -15.07
N PRO A 71 -21.75 7.00 -15.46
CA PRO A 71 -21.53 8.41 -15.82
C PRO A 71 -20.74 9.19 -14.77
N VAL A 72 -19.69 9.86 -15.24
CA VAL A 72 -18.88 10.76 -14.42
C VAL A 72 -19.56 12.12 -14.38
N GLU A 73 -20.17 12.45 -13.25
CA GLU A 73 -20.81 13.76 -13.06
C GLU A 73 -19.78 14.91 -13.05
N ARG A 74 -18.69 14.74 -12.28
CA ARG A 74 -17.62 15.74 -12.13
C ARG A 74 -16.28 15.05 -11.97
N TRP A 75 -15.20 15.74 -12.32
CA TRP A 75 -13.84 15.28 -12.10
C TRP A 75 -12.94 16.47 -11.74
N MET A 76 -11.87 16.18 -11.01
CA MET A 76 -10.84 17.14 -10.64
C MET A 76 -9.48 16.44 -10.65
N LEU A 77 -8.43 17.18 -10.99
CA LEU A 77 -7.06 16.71 -10.90
C LEU A 77 -6.38 17.36 -9.69
N PHE A 78 -5.77 16.53 -8.84
CA PHE A 78 -5.03 16.99 -7.67
C PHE A 78 -3.55 16.66 -7.81
N ARG A 79 -2.69 17.59 -7.39
CA ARG A 79 -1.31 17.27 -7.02
C ARG A 79 -1.34 16.75 -5.58
N THR A 80 -0.74 15.58 -5.34
CA THR A 80 -0.77 14.92 -4.02
C THR A 80 0.62 14.42 -3.66
N ASN A 81 0.83 14.10 -2.39
CA ASN A 81 2.03 13.39 -1.91
C ASN A 81 1.92 11.85 -2.01
N GLN A 82 0.87 11.32 -2.65
CA GLN A 82 0.68 9.87 -2.74
C GLN A 82 1.81 9.19 -3.52
N GLY A 83 2.32 8.09 -2.97
CA GLY A 83 3.39 7.31 -3.60
C GLY A 83 4.78 7.97 -3.53
N THR A 84 4.96 9.03 -2.74
CA THR A 84 6.26 9.70 -2.57
C THR A 84 7.12 9.07 -1.47
N GLY A 85 6.50 8.47 -0.45
CA GLY A 85 7.21 7.95 0.72
C GLY A 85 7.76 9.03 1.64
N ASP A 86 7.29 10.27 1.52
CA ASP A 86 7.66 11.45 2.32
C ASP A 86 7.62 11.24 3.85
N HIS A 87 6.68 10.43 4.34
CA HIS A 87 6.50 10.10 5.75
C HIS A 87 7.51 9.09 6.30
N PHE A 88 8.34 8.48 5.45
CA PHE A 88 9.35 7.51 5.88
C PHE A 88 10.69 8.18 6.16
N VAL A 89 10.92 8.43 7.45
CA VAL A 89 12.20 8.94 7.96
C VAL A 89 12.98 7.83 8.65
N ARG A 90 14.31 7.92 8.64
CA ARG A 90 15.14 7.00 9.43
C ARG A 90 14.79 7.19 10.90
N ARG A 91 14.53 6.10 11.62
CA ARG A 91 14.24 6.14 13.06
C ARG A 91 15.12 5.16 13.80
N ASP A 92 15.43 5.53 15.03
CA ASP A 92 15.93 4.58 16.01
C ASP A 92 14.73 3.80 16.59
N PRO A 93 14.69 2.47 16.47
CA PRO A 93 13.63 1.66 17.09
C PRO A 93 13.42 1.92 18.58
N ALA A 94 14.49 2.24 19.33
CA ALA A 94 14.38 2.51 20.77
C ALA A 94 13.54 3.76 21.07
N ALA A 95 13.70 4.81 20.26
CA ALA A 95 12.99 6.09 20.40
C ALA A 95 11.78 6.25 19.46
N TRP A 96 11.42 5.20 18.72
CA TRP A 96 10.34 5.28 17.74
C TRP A 96 8.99 5.31 18.47
N LEU A 97 8.25 6.42 18.41
CA LEU A 97 6.92 6.51 19.02
C LEU A 97 5.82 5.82 18.19
N PRO A 98 4.80 5.21 18.82
CA PRO A 98 3.61 4.75 18.13
C PRO A 98 2.92 5.82 17.27
N GLY A 99 2.22 5.38 16.24
CA GLY A 99 1.56 6.26 15.26
C GLY A 99 2.52 6.98 14.32
N ARG A 100 3.82 6.66 14.36
CA ARG A 100 4.83 7.21 13.43
C ARG A 100 5.27 6.15 12.44
N SER A 101 5.47 6.58 11.20
CA SER A 101 6.13 5.79 10.16
C SER A 101 7.61 6.13 10.07
N GLY A 102 8.38 5.20 9.52
CA GLY A 102 9.82 5.34 9.39
C GLY A 102 10.46 4.08 8.84
N TRP A 103 11.79 4.07 8.88
CA TRP A 103 12.60 2.92 8.51
C TRP A 103 13.85 2.80 9.38
N PHE A 104 14.36 1.57 9.49
CA PHE A 104 15.65 1.27 10.12
C PHE A 104 16.28 0.04 9.47
N ASP A 105 17.59 -0.12 9.67
CA ASP A 105 18.35 -1.30 9.26
C ASP A 105 18.50 -2.23 10.48
N GLY A 106 18.31 -3.52 10.28
CA GLY A 106 18.43 -4.53 11.34
C GLY A 106 18.78 -5.92 10.82
N THR A 107 19.13 -6.80 11.75
CA THR A 107 19.50 -8.19 11.46
C THR A 107 18.50 -9.13 12.10
N VAL A 108 18.00 -10.11 11.34
CA VAL A 108 17.05 -11.11 11.82
C VAL A 108 17.66 -11.95 12.92
N ILE A 109 16.93 -12.10 14.01
CA ILE A 109 17.26 -12.99 15.12
C ILE A 109 16.20 -14.09 15.25
N GLY A 110 16.66 -15.34 15.22
CA GLY A 110 15.81 -16.52 15.21
C GLY A 110 14.97 -16.69 13.94
N ALA A 111 14.14 -17.73 13.94
CA ALA A 111 13.27 -18.04 12.82
C ALA A 111 11.96 -17.22 12.86
N PRO A 112 11.41 -16.82 11.70
CA PRO A 112 10.10 -16.18 11.62
C PRO A 112 8.98 -17.12 12.08
N LEU A 113 8.01 -16.59 12.82
CA LEU A 113 6.88 -17.34 13.34
C LEU A 113 5.60 -17.03 12.57
N ARG A 114 4.78 -18.06 12.31
CA ARG A 114 3.46 -17.90 11.69
C ARG A 114 2.43 -17.57 12.77
N GLY A 115 1.75 -16.45 12.61
CA GLY A 115 0.64 -16.06 13.47
C GLY A 115 -0.72 -16.51 12.92
N PRO A 116 -1.79 -16.42 13.73
CA PRO A 116 -3.17 -16.58 13.26
C PRO A 116 -3.49 -15.68 12.06
N GLY A 117 -4.40 -16.08 11.19
CA GLY A 117 -4.82 -15.25 10.05
C GLY A 117 -3.75 -15.05 8.96
N GLY A 118 -2.62 -15.77 9.02
CA GLY A 118 -1.58 -15.73 7.98
C GLY A 118 -0.50 -14.66 8.17
N HIS A 119 -0.52 -13.96 9.30
CA HIS A 119 0.55 -13.03 9.71
C HIS A 119 1.88 -13.77 9.90
N VAL A 120 2.98 -13.04 9.77
CA VAL A 120 4.32 -13.55 10.05
C VAL A 120 5.03 -12.56 10.94
N SER A 121 5.41 -12.99 12.14
CA SER A 121 6.24 -12.22 13.04
C SER A 121 7.70 -12.64 12.90
N PHE A 122 8.60 -11.69 13.05
CA PHE A 122 10.04 -11.89 13.10
C PHE A 122 10.65 -10.81 13.98
N VAL A 123 11.84 -11.04 14.48
CA VAL A 123 12.50 -10.11 15.41
C VAL A 123 13.83 -9.68 14.80
N LEU A 124 14.15 -8.39 14.94
CA LEU A 124 15.40 -7.80 14.46
C LEU A 124 16.21 -7.25 15.62
N HIS A 125 17.55 -7.34 15.55
CA HIS A 125 18.42 -6.41 16.26
C HIS A 125 18.66 -5.18 15.38
N SER A 126 18.57 -3.99 15.98
CA SER A 126 18.93 -2.75 15.28
C SER A 126 20.44 -2.73 14.99
N ALA A 127 20.85 -2.12 13.88
CA ALA A 127 22.29 -1.95 13.60
C ALA A 127 23.03 -1.08 14.64
N ARG A 128 22.30 -0.29 15.44
CA ARG A 128 22.85 0.60 16.47
C ARG A 128 22.73 0.07 17.90
N ASP A 129 21.82 -0.86 18.13
CA ASP A 129 21.47 -1.38 19.44
C ASP A 129 21.06 -2.85 19.32
N ALA A 130 21.55 -3.69 20.21
CA ALA A 130 21.17 -5.10 20.33
C ALA A 130 19.73 -5.28 20.85
N ALA A 131 19.00 -4.20 21.16
CA ALA A 131 17.59 -4.28 21.50
C ALA A 131 16.77 -5.01 20.42
N ALA A 132 16.01 -6.01 20.86
CA ALA A 132 15.12 -6.80 20.03
C ALA A 132 13.89 -5.98 19.60
N VAL A 133 13.67 -5.90 18.28
CA VAL A 133 12.59 -5.14 17.65
C VAL A 133 11.62 -6.13 16.99
N PRO A 134 10.45 -6.39 17.60
CA PRO A 134 9.44 -7.25 17.01
C PRO A 134 8.82 -6.58 15.78
N CYS A 135 8.72 -7.33 14.69
CA CYS A 135 8.17 -6.89 13.42
C CYS A 135 7.06 -7.86 12.98
N ILE A 136 6.04 -7.35 12.28
CA ILE A 136 4.93 -8.15 11.76
C ILE A 136 4.71 -7.82 10.28
N ALA A 137 4.73 -8.86 9.44
CA ALA A 137 4.23 -8.81 8.08
C ALA A 137 2.77 -9.26 8.05
N PHE A 138 1.84 -8.32 7.83
CA PHE A 138 0.40 -8.61 7.90
C PHE A 138 -0.13 -9.32 6.65
N GLU A 139 -1.04 -10.30 6.81
CA GLU A 139 -1.65 -11.05 5.71
C GLU A 139 -2.23 -10.19 4.58
N PRO A 140 -2.90 -9.04 4.83
CA PRO A 140 -3.50 -8.23 3.76
C PRO A 140 -2.50 -7.76 2.69
N THR A 141 -1.21 -7.77 2.99
CA THR A 141 -0.13 -7.45 2.03
C THR A 141 0.16 -8.58 1.04
N LYS A 142 -0.43 -9.77 1.24
CA LYS A 142 -0.42 -11.00 0.44
C LYS A 142 0.97 -11.59 0.15
N THR A 143 1.85 -10.84 -0.51
CA THR A 143 3.18 -11.31 -0.92
C THR A 143 4.22 -11.16 0.19
N LEU A 144 4.10 -10.13 1.03
CA LEU A 144 5.10 -9.85 2.07
C LEU A 144 5.23 -10.99 3.11
N PRO A 145 4.13 -11.60 3.64
CA PRO A 145 4.25 -12.71 4.58
C PRO A 145 4.91 -13.94 3.94
N ALA A 146 4.70 -14.18 2.64
CA ALA A 146 5.33 -15.29 1.93
C ALA A 146 6.85 -15.14 1.85
N VAL A 147 7.34 -13.90 1.64
CA VAL A 147 8.77 -13.58 1.66
C VAL A 147 9.31 -13.61 3.10
N ALA A 148 8.58 -13.04 4.06
CA ALA A 148 9.02 -12.99 5.46
C ALA A 148 9.20 -14.39 6.10
N ARG A 149 8.48 -15.41 5.61
CA ARG A 149 8.66 -16.82 6.06
C ARG A 149 9.99 -17.44 5.63
N GLN A 150 10.64 -16.87 4.64
CA GLN A 150 11.92 -17.36 4.11
C GLN A 150 13.11 -16.72 4.82
N LEU A 151 12.86 -15.77 5.72
CA LEU A 151 13.93 -15.15 6.51
C LEU A 151 14.61 -16.19 7.39
N VAL A 152 15.92 -16.06 7.50
CA VAL A 152 16.76 -16.86 8.39
C VAL A 152 17.56 -15.94 9.29
N GLU A 153 18.02 -16.48 10.41
CA GLU A 153 18.88 -15.74 11.33
C GLU A 153 20.14 -15.23 10.62
N GLY A 154 20.50 -13.98 10.89
CA GLY A 154 21.63 -13.29 10.25
C GLY A 154 21.26 -12.51 8.98
N ASP A 155 20.04 -12.66 8.45
CA ASP A 155 19.58 -11.85 7.32
C ASP A 155 19.58 -10.35 7.68
N ARG A 156 20.17 -9.52 6.82
CA ARG A 156 20.21 -8.06 6.99
C ARG A 156 19.10 -7.41 6.18
N LEU A 157 18.23 -6.67 6.86
CA LEU A 157 17.05 -6.08 6.27
C LEU A 157 16.98 -4.58 6.54
N ARG A 158 16.39 -3.85 5.59
CA ARG A 158 15.81 -2.53 5.86
C ARG A 158 14.31 -2.66 5.98
N VAL A 159 13.76 -2.34 7.15
CA VAL A 159 12.32 -2.38 7.38
C VAL A 159 11.74 -0.99 7.21
N TRP A 160 10.65 -0.91 6.45
CA TRP A 160 9.83 0.29 6.28
C TRP A 160 8.45 -0.03 6.85
N GLY A 161 7.96 0.80 7.76
CA GLY A 161 6.69 0.51 8.42
C GLY A 161 6.24 1.61 9.36
N SER A 162 5.23 1.29 10.17
CA SER A 162 4.69 2.15 11.21
C SER A 162 4.71 1.39 12.53
N ARG A 163 5.03 2.08 13.62
CA ARG A 163 4.89 1.52 14.97
C ARG A 163 3.46 1.69 15.46
N THR A 164 2.85 0.61 15.93
CA THR A 164 1.52 0.62 16.58
C THR A 164 1.69 0.54 18.09
N ASP A 165 0.63 0.84 18.84
CA ASP A 165 0.60 0.78 20.32
C ASP A 165 0.62 -0.66 20.88
N GLY A 166 0.80 -1.67 20.03
CA GLY A 166 0.68 -3.09 20.37
C GLY A 166 -0.22 -3.81 19.35
N PRO A 167 -0.44 -5.13 19.51
CA PRO A 167 -1.38 -5.85 18.68
C PRO A 167 -2.81 -5.38 18.98
N THR A 168 -3.48 -4.85 17.96
CA THR A 168 -4.95 -4.81 17.89
C THR A 168 -5.49 -6.17 17.51
#